data_AF-A0A3S3QPM1-F1
#
_entry.id   AF-A0A3S3QPM1-F1
#
_cell.length_a   1.000
_cell.length_b   1.000
_cell.length_c   1.000
_cell.angle_alpha   90.00
_cell.angle_beta   90.00
_cell.angle_gamma   90.00
#
_symmetry.space_group_name_H-M   'P 1'
#
loop_
_entity.id
_entity.type
_entity.pdbx_description
1 polymer ?
#
loop_
_entity_poly.entity_id
_entity_poly.type
_entity_poly.pdbx_seq_one_letter_code
_entity_poly.pdbx_strand_id
1 'polypeptide(L)'
;LSVQVVLDTEAAVYSGQEAIDAGLADELVNSTDAITVMRDALDARKSRLSGGRMTKETQSTTVSATASQADVTDVVPATEGENASAAQPDVNAQITAAVAALLKRPIPCILSVHGVAQIA
;
A
#
# COMPACT_ATOMS: atom_id res chain seq x y z
N LEU A 1 -3.05 19.58 22.80
CA LEU A 1 -4.25 19.70 21.95
C LEU A 1 -5.44 19.12 22.70
N SER A 2 -6.62 19.73 22.59
CA SER A 2 -7.87 19.14 23.08
C SER A 2 -8.50 18.28 21.98
N VAL A 3 -9.33 17.31 22.37
CA VAL A 3 -10.08 16.44 21.44
C VAL A 3 -10.97 17.28 20.52
N GLN A 4 -11.57 18.35 21.05
CA GLN A 4 -12.44 19.24 20.28
C GLN A 4 -11.70 19.90 19.11
N VAL A 5 -10.47 20.37 19.33
CA VAL A 5 -9.66 21.00 18.27
C VAL A 5 -9.32 20.02 17.14
N VAL A 6 -9.25 18.72 17.42
CA VAL A 6 -9.01 17.71 16.37
C VAL A 6 -10.28 17.52 15.55
N LEU A 7 -11.43 17.28 16.20
CA LEU A 7 -12.71 17.06 15.51
C LEU A 7 -13.14 18.24 14.64
N ASP A 8 -12.88 19.47 15.10
CA ASP A 8 -13.19 20.69 14.34
C ASP A 8 -12.35 20.81 13.05
N THR A 9 -11.25 20.04 12.93
CA THR A 9 -10.35 20.00 11.76
C THR A 9 -10.47 18.72 10.94
N GLU A 10 -11.30 17.77 11.35
CA GLU A 10 -11.46 16.51 10.62
C GLU A 10 -12.27 16.72 9.34
N ALA A 11 -11.81 16.12 8.24
CA ALA A 11 -12.57 16.07 7.00
C ALA A 11 -13.73 15.06 7.16
N ALA A 12 -14.91 15.41 6.65
CA ALA A 12 -16.04 14.50 6.63
C ALA A 12 -15.75 13.27 5.75
N VAL A 13 -16.16 12.09 6.21
CA VAL A 13 -16.08 10.83 5.48
C VAL A 13 -17.44 10.54 4.84
N TYR A 14 -17.44 10.25 3.54
CA TYR A 14 -18.64 9.95 2.77
C TYR A 14 -18.58 8.53 2.21
N SER A 15 -19.70 7.81 2.25
CA SER A 15 -19.88 6.61 1.43
C SER A 15 -20.01 6.99 -0.05
N GLY A 16 -19.87 6.00 -0.94
CA GLY A 16 -19.88 6.28 -2.38
C GLY A 16 -21.17 6.95 -2.88
N GLN A 17 -22.34 6.54 -2.37
CA GLN A 17 -23.60 7.18 -2.76
C GLN A 17 -23.72 8.60 -2.17
N GLU A 18 -23.33 8.78 -0.90
CA GLU A 18 -23.35 10.10 -0.25
C GLU A 18 -22.41 11.09 -0.96
N ALA A 19 -21.27 10.63 -1.47
CA ALA A 19 -20.36 11.45 -2.23
C ALA A 19 -20.96 11.93 -3.57
N ILE A 20 -21.81 11.11 -4.20
CA ILE A 20 -22.53 11.51 -5.42
C ILE A 20 -23.61 12.52 -5.09
N ASP A 21 -24.39 12.26 -4.04
CA ASP A 21 -25.49 13.15 -3.62
C ASP A 21 -24.96 14.53 -3.19
N ALA A 22 -23.77 14.57 -2.57
CA ALA A 22 -23.06 15.81 -2.23
C ALA A 22 -22.37 16.50 -3.43
N GLY A 23 -22.40 15.89 -4.62
CA GLY A 23 -21.74 16.39 -5.83
C GLY A 23 -20.20 16.31 -5.79
N LEU A 24 -19.65 15.51 -4.87
CA LEU A 24 -18.22 15.27 -4.73
C LEU A 24 -17.70 14.20 -5.70
N ALA A 25 -18.58 13.28 -6.12
CA ALA A 25 -18.29 12.21 -7.07
C ALA A 25 -19.29 12.21 -8.23
N ASP A 26 -18.84 11.74 -9.40
CA ASP A 26 -19.65 11.69 -10.61
C ASP A 26 -20.52 10.41 -10.70
N GLU A 27 -19.97 9.25 -10.31
CA GLU A 27 -20.61 7.94 -10.48
C GLU A 27 -20.11 6.89 -9.48
N LEU A 28 -20.97 5.92 -9.15
CA LEU A 28 -20.63 4.72 -8.39
C LEU A 28 -20.22 3.61 -9.35
N VAL A 29 -18.97 3.16 -9.26
CA VAL A 29 -18.39 2.19 -10.22
C VAL A 29 -17.90 0.93 -9.51
N ASN A 30 -18.13 -0.23 -10.13
CA ASN A 30 -17.57 -1.50 -9.68
C ASN A 30 -16.10 -1.64 -10.11
N SER A 31 -15.26 -2.26 -9.27
CA SER A 31 -13.83 -2.46 -9.54
C SER A 31 -13.52 -3.10 -10.90
N THR A 32 -14.38 -4.00 -11.39
CA THR A 32 -14.20 -4.65 -12.70
C THR A 32 -14.29 -3.65 -13.86
N ASP A 33 -15.15 -2.64 -13.73
CA ASP A 33 -15.48 -1.70 -14.79
C ASP A 33 -14.72 -0.37 -14.67
N ALA A 34 -14.04 -0.14 -13.55
CA ALA A 34 -13.34 1.10 -13.23
C ALA A 34 -12.36 1.55 -14.33
N ILE A 35 -11.61 0.62 -14.94
CA ILE A 35 -10.65 0.96 -16.00
C ILE A 35 -11.34 1.48 -17.26
N THR A 36 -12.47 0.88 -17.62
CA THR A 36 -13.24 1.27 -18.81
C THR A 36 -13.85 2.65 -18.60
N VAL A 37 -14.49 2.87 -17.45
CA VAL A 37 -15.09 4.18 -17.12
C VAL A 37 -14.02 5.29 -17.07
N MET A 38 -12.86 5.02 -16.46
CA MET A 38 -11.76 5.99 -16.44
C MET A 38 -11.27 6.32 -17.86
N ARG A 39 -11.18 5.34 -18.76
CA ARG A 39 -10.81 5.58 -20.16
C ARG A 39 -11.82 6.49 -20.83
N ASP A 40 -13.11 6.17 -20.73
CA ASP A 40 -14.17 6.94 -21.38
C ASP A 40 -14.17 8.40 -20.89
N ALA A 41 -13.97 8.60 -19.58
CA ALA A 41 -13.86 9.94 -18.98
C ALA A 41 -12.60 10.71 -19.43
N LEU A 42 -11.50 10.02 -19.74
CA LEU A 42 -10.29 10.63 -20.30
C LEU A 42 -10.45 10.96 -21.78
N ASP A 43 -11.06 10.06 -22.56
CA ASP A 43 -11.35 10.27 -23.97
C ASP A 43 -12.29 11.47 -24.17
N ALA A 44 -13.32 11.59 -23.33
CA ALA A 44 -14.19 12.77 -23.29
C ALA A 44 -13.44 14.07 -22.92
N ARG A 45 -12.35 13.99 -22.14
CA ARG A 45 -11.54 15.15 -21.71
C ARG A 45 -10.31 15.43 -22.56
N LYS A 46 -10.01 14.64 -23.61
CA LYS A 46 -8.82 14.82 -24.47
C LYS A 46 -8.61 16.24 -24.96
N SER A 47 -9.69 16.96 -25.30
CA SER A 47 -9.60 18.35 -25.77
C SER A 47 -9.28 19.38 -24.67
N ARG A 48 -9.44 19.02 -23.39
CA ARG A 48 -9.25 19.91 -22.23
C ARG A 48 -7.94 19.62 -21.47
N LEU A 49 -7.26 18.52 -21.79
CA LEU A 49 -5.98 18.13 -21.19
C LEU A 49 -4.83 18.96 -21.79
N SER A 50 -4.84 20.28 -21.57
CA SER A 50 -3.64 21.09 -21.66
C SER A 50 -2.97 21.04 -20.29
N GLY A 51 -1.90 20.26 -20.16
CA GLY A 51 -1.19 20.12 -18.89
C GLY A 51 -0.64 21.46 -18.41
N GLY A 52 -0.92 21.82 -17.16
CA GLY A 52 -0.29 22.96 -16.50
C GLY A 52 1.22 22.73 -16.40
N ARG A 53 2.02 23.66 -16.94
CA ARG A 53 3.48 23.58 -16.82
C ARG A 53 3.85 23.89 -15.36
N MET A 54 4.22 22.86 -14.60
CA MET A 54 4.83 23.05 -13.29
C MET A 54 6.20 23.70 -13.47
N THR A 55 6.37 24.95 -13.05
CA THR A 55 7.69 25.59 -13.01
C THR A 55 8.48 24.97 -11.86
N LYS A 56 9.55 24.23 -12.17
CA LYS A 56 10.53 23.87 -11.15
C LYS A 56 11.21 25.15 -10.67
N GLU A 57 10.91 25.61 -9.45
CA GLU A 57 11.89 26.38 -8.71
C GLU A 57 12.96 25.39 -8.21
N THR A 58 14.05 25.29 -8.94
CA THR A 58 15.25 24.62 -8.44
C THR A 58 15.98 25.60 -7.53
N GLN A 59 15.70 25.57 -6.23
CA GLN A 59 16.62 26.19 -5.26
C GLN A 59 17.85 25.28 -5.14
N SER A 60 18.98 25.72 -5.71
CA SER A 60 20.28 25.07 -5.51
C SER A 60 20.84 25.50 -4.17
N THR A 61 20.75 24.65 -3.16
CA THR A 61 21.50 24.81 -1.91
C THR A 61 22.85 24.13 -2.09
N THR A 62 23.92 24.89 -2.31
CA THR A 62 25.29 24.38 -2.27
C THR A 62 25.72 24.21 -0.81
N VAL A 63 25.98 22.98 -0.37
CA VAL A 63 26.61 22.70 0.93
C VAL A 63 28.12 22.57 0.70
N SER A 64 28.90 23.57 1.11
CA SER A 64 30.36 23.49 1.09
C SER A 64 30.84 22.71 2.31
N ALA A 65 31.28 21.46 2.11
CA ALA A 65 32.03 20.72 3.11
C ALA A 65 33.54 20.91 2.87
N THR A 66 34.22 21.67 3.72
CA THR A 66 35.68 21.70 3.75
C THR A 66 36.18 20.45 4.48
N ALA A 67 36.62 19.44 3.73
CA ALA A 67 37.34 18.30 4.27
C ALA A 67 38.85 18.64 4.34
N SER A 68 39.36 18.92 5.55
CA SER A 68 40.80 18.83 5.79
C SER A 68 41.19 17.35 5.87
N GLN A 69 41.95 16.91 4.86
CA GLN A 69 42.47 15.55 4.77
C GLN A 69 43.77 15.48 5.61
N ALA A 70 43.71 14.80 6.75
CA ALA A 70 44.89 14.31 7.44
C ALA A 70 45.11 12.84 7.05
N ASP A 71 46.32 12.60 6.59
CA ASP A 71 46.93 11.34 6.15
C ASP A 71 46.76 10.20 7.16
N VAL A 72 46.17 9.07 6.74
CA VAL A 72 46.32 7.77 7.42
C VAL A 72 46.48 6.70 6.34
N THR A 73 47.74 6.32 6.16
CA THR A 73 48.18 5.11 5.45
C THR A 73 47.89 3.87 6.31
N ASP A 74 47.62 2.75 5.63
CA ASP A 74 47.66 1.35 6.09
C ASP A 74 46.30 0.62 6.20
N VAL A 75 46.00 -0.17 5.16
CA VAL A 75 44.93 -1.16 5.16
C VAL A 75 45.57 -2.54 5.28
N VAL A 76 45.49 -3.13 6.47
CA VAL A 76 45.75 -4.56 6.70
C VAL A 76 44.65 -5.37 6.01
N PRO A 77 44.98 -6.37 5.17
CA PRO A 77 43.98 -7.30 4.66
C PRO A 77 43.51 -8.25 5.76
N ALA A 78 42.21 -8.27 6.03
CA ALA A 78 41.59 -9.23 6.93
C ALA A 78 41.45 -10.59 6.23
N THR A 79 42.00 -11.63 6.84
CA THR A 79 41.84 -13.03 6.47
C THR A 79 40.38 -13.49 6.60
N GLU A 80 39.93 -14.31 5.63
CA GLU A 80 38.60 -14.91 5.54
C GLU A 80 38.19 -15.66 6.81
N GLY A 81 37.10 -15.19 7.43
CA GLY A 81 36.37 -15.89 8.49
C GLY A 81 35.31 -16.80 7.87
N GLU A 82 35.37 -18.07 8.27
CA GLU A 82 34.48 -19.19 7.94
C GLU A 82 33.01 -18.81 7.80
N ASN A 83 32.50 -18.82 6.56
CA ASN A 83 31.07 -18.68 6.28
C ASN A 83 30.39 -20.02 6.58
N ALA A 84 29.91 -20.20 7.81
CA ALA A 84 29.01 -21.29 8.16
C ALA A 84 27.70 -21.13 7.36
N SER A 85 27.66 -21.74 6.17
CA SER A 85 26.45 -21.89 5.36
C SER A 85 25.47 -22.80 6.09
N ALA A 86 24.66 -22.20 6.96
CA ALA A 86 23.44 -22.84 7.43
C ALA A 86 22.51 -23.00 6.23
N ALA A 87 22.13 -24.24 5.93
CA ALA A 87 21.24 -24.59 4.82
C ALA A 87 20.02 -23.64 4.81
N GLN A 88 19.97 -22.75 3.82
CA GLN A 88 18.83 -21.84 3.69
C GLN A 88 17.58 -22.66 3.38
N PRO A 89 16.47 -22.42 4.08
CA PRO A 89 15.25 -23.15 3.84
C PRO A 89 14.74 -22.87 2.42
N ASP A 90 14.50 -23.93 1.63
CA ASP A 90 13.84 -23.78 0.33
C ASP A 90 12.39 -23.33 0.55
N VAL A 91 12.16 -22.03 0.37
CA VAL A 91 10.86 -21.38 0.54
C VAL A 91 9.83 -21.98 -0.44
N ASN A 92 10.28 -22.44 -1.60
CA ASN A 92 9.39 -22.99 -2.63
C ASN A 92 8.82 -24.36 -2.23
N ALA A 93 9.63 -25.24 -1.65
CA ALA A 93 9.18 -26.50 -1.09
C ALA A 93 8.16 -26.30 0.05
N GLN A 94 8.37 -25.29 0.91
CA GLN A 94 7.45 -24.98 2.01
C GLN A 94 6.09 -24.49 1.53
N ILE A 95 6.05 -23.60 0.53
CA ILE A 95 4.80 -23.10 -0.04
C ILE A 95 4.02 -24.23 -0.70
N THR A 96 4.70 -25.09 -1.47
CA THR A 96 4.08 -26.22 -2.16
C THR A 96 3.46 -27.22 -1.16
N ALA A 97 4.18 -27.54 -0.07
CA ALA A 97 3.69 -28.43 0.97
C ALA A 97 2.49 -27.83 1.73
N ALA A 98 2.52 -26.54 2.04
CA ALA A 98 1.44 -25.85 2.73
C ALA A 98 0.14 -25.80 1.90
N VAL A 99 0.26 -25.52 0.59
CA VAL A 99 -0.89 -25.51 -0.34
C VAL A 99 -1.49 -26.91 -0.49
N ALA A 100 -0.65 -27.94 -0.64
CA ALA A 100 -1.12 -29.32 -0.71
C ALA A 100 -1.81 -29.78 0.60
N ALA A 101 -1.35 -29.31 1.75
CA ALA A 101 -1.99 -29.58 3.03
C ALA A 101 -3.35 -28.88 3.15
N LEU A 102 -3.47 -27.63 2.70
CA LEU A 102 -4.73 -26.88 2.72
C LEU A 102 -5.83 -27.58 1.90
N LEU A 103 -5.48 -28.09 0.71
CA LEU A 103 -6.41 -28.80 -0.18
C LEU A 103 -6.90 -30.15 0.38
N LYS A 104 -6.18 -30.74 1.35
CA LYS A 104 -6.54 -32.02 1.99
C LYS A 104 -7.38 -31.85 3.26
N ARG A 105 -7.63 -30.61 3.71
CA ARG A 105 -8.46 -30.35 4.89
C ARG A 105 -9.93 -30.22 4.47
N PRO A 106 -10.84 -31.07 4.98
CA PRO A 106 -12.26 -30.86 4.75
C PRO A 106 -12.70 -29.54 5.38
N ILE A 107 -13.40 -28.72 4.60
CA ILE A 107 -13.97 -27.44 5.03
C ILE A 107 -14.95 -27.74 6.19
N PRO A 108 -14.76 -27.20 7.40
CA PRO A 108 -15.78 -27.31 8.43
C PRO A 108 -16.95 -26.41 8.04
N CYS A 109 -17.99 -27.00 7.46
CA CYS A 109 -19.28 -26.33 7.30
C CYS A 109 -19.76 -25.88 8.68
N ILE A 110 -19.85 -24.56 8.89
CA ILE A 110 -20.48 -23.96 10.06
C ILE A 110 -21.99 -24.17 9.90
N LEU A 111 -22.50 -25.34 10.28
CA LEU A 111 -23.92 -25.51 10.57
C LEU A 111 -24.11 -25.24 12.07
N SER A 112 -24.14 -23.95 12.43
CA SER A 112 -24.59 -23.49 13.74
C SER A 112 -25.96 -22.83 13.56
N VAL A 113 -27.01 -23.64 13.48
CA VAL A 113 -28.37 -23.18 13.76
C VAL A 113 -28.44 -22.93 15.27
N HIS A 114 -28.50 -21.65 15.63
CA HIS A 114 -28.67 -21.19 17.00
C HIS A 114 -29.98 -21.74 17.57
N GLY A 115 -29.89 -22.50 18.67
CA GLY A 115 -31.04 -22.83 19.51
C GLY A 115 -31.37 -21.70 20.46
N VAL A 116 -32.67 -21.36 20.59
CA VAL A 116 -33.25 -20.77 21.80
C VAL A 116 -34.64 -21.38 22.01
N ALA A 117 -34.90 -21.76 23.25
CA ALA A 117 -36.06 -22.44 23.78
C ALA A 117 -37.32 -21.57 23.97
N GLN A 118 -38.48 -22.21 23.99
CA GLN A 118 -39.67 -21.86 24.80
C GLN A 118 -40.57 -23.11 24.77
N ILE A 119 -40.70 -23.93 25.83
CA ILE A 119 -41.42 -23.72 27.10
C ILE A 119 -42.75 -22.97 26.89
N ALA A 120 -43.77 -23.72 26.47
CA ALA A 120 -45.14 -23.76 27.02
C ALA A 120 -45.93 -24.86 26.30
#